data_AF-A0A9E4UFA2-F1
#
_entry.id   AF-A0A9E4UFA2-F1
#
_cell.length_a   1.000
_cell.length_b   1.000
_cell.length_c   1.000
_cell.angle_alpha   90.00
_cell.angle_beta   90.00
_cell.angle_gamma   90.00
#
_symmetry.space_group_name_H-M   'P 1'
#
loop_
_entity.id
_entity.type
_entity.pdbx_description
1 polymer ?
#
loop_
_entity_poly.entity_id
_entity_poly.type
_entity_poly.pdbx_seq_one_letter_code
_entity_poly.pdbx_strand_id
1 'polypeptide(L)'
;QNGVQITVLEAALLFEAKWDDLADEVWVTAVAPEIAARRTSERSGLPEDQVLERIKSQISNEERTRNAHVVIDTEGDLEGTKQQALDAWAKLTARLDANDTGA
;
A
#
# COMPACT_ATOMS: atom_id res chain seq x y z
N GLN A 1 23.12 18.19 9.67
CA GLN A 1 21.80 18.05 9.02
C GLN A 1 21.06 16.97 9.78
N ASN A 2 19.84 17.24 10.23
CA ASN A 2 19.01 16.17 10.81
C ASN A 2 18.48 15.35 9.63
N GLY A 3 18.89 14.08 9.54
CA GLY A 3 18.36 13.14 8.56
C GLY A 3 16.90 12.80 8.87
N VAL A 4 16.21 12.23 7.89
CA VAL A 4 14.90 11.59 8.09
C VAL A 4 15.14 10.11 8.40
N GLN A 5 14.48 9.59 9.44
CA GLN A 5 14.64 8.19 9.86
C GLN A 5 13.83 7.24 8.97
N ILE A 6 12.68 7.68 8.44
CA ILE A 6 11.79 6.90 7.59
C ILE A 6 11.44 7.71 6.35
N THR A 7 11.52 7.09 5.17
CA THR A 7 11.05 7.65 3.90
C THR A 7 9.99 6.72 3.33
N VAL A 8 8.90 7.29 2.79
CA VAL A 8 7.82 6.52 2.15
C VAL A 8 7.85 6.79 0.65
N LEU A 9 7.98 5.71 -0.13
CA LEU A 9 7.86 5.73 -1.59
C LEU A 9 6.46 5.21 -1.97
N GLU A 10 5.63 6.07 -2.57
CA GLU A 10 4.33 5.68 -3.12
C GLU A 10 4.47 5.43 -4.62
N ALA A 11 4.07 4.23 -5.08
CA ALA A 11 4.14 3.85 -6.48
C ALA A 11 3.07 2.79 -6.80
N ALA A 12 2.17 3.12 -7.72
CA ALA A 12 1.10 2.20 -8.16
C ALA A 12 1.65 0.90 -8.81
N LEU A 13 2.76 1.03 -9.56
CA LEU A 13 3.40 -0.03 -10.33
C LEU A 13 4.70 -0.53 -9.66
N LEU A 14 4.80 -0.47 -8.33
CA LEU A 14 6.04 -0.77 -7.60
C LEU A 14 6.64 -2.13 -7.96
N PHE A 15 5.81 -3.19 -8.01
CA PHE A 15 6.28 -4.54 -8.32
C PHE A 15 6.56 -4.73 -9.81
N GLU A 16 5.71 -4.17 -10.69
CA GLU A 16 5.90 -4.22 -12.13
C GLU A 16 7.20 -3.51 -12.55
N ALA A 17 7.55 -2.43 -11.85
CA ALA A 17 8.80 -1.69 -12.04
C ALA A 17 10.01 -2.35 -11.36
N LYS A 18 9.80 -3.42 -10.56
CA LYS A 18 10.82 -4.08 -9.74
C LYS A 18 11.53 -3.11 -8.80
N TRP A 19 10.76 -2.24 -8.15
CA TRP A 19 11.25 -1.25 -7.18
C TRP A 19 11.07 -1.71 -5.74
N ASP A 20 10.61 -2.94 -5.53
CA ASP A 20 10.51 -3.57 -4.22
C ASP A 20 11.87 -3.72 -3.52
N ASP A 21 12.96 -3.81 -4.29
CA ASP A 21 14.34 -3.84 -3.76
C ASP A 21 14.86 -2.48 -3.28
N LEU A 22 14.15 -1.38 -3.57
CA LEU A 22 14.48 -0.04 -3.09
C LEU A 22 13.97 0.23 -1.67
N ALA A 23 13.15 -0.66 -1.10
CA ALA A 23 12.50 -0.48 0.19
C ALA A 23 12.83 -1.63 1.15
N ASP A 24 13.06 -1.30 2.43
CA ASP A 24 13.23 -2.30 3.49
C ASP A 24 11.90 -3.00 3.83
N GLU A 25 10.77 -2.33 3.64
CA GLU A 25 9.43 -2.86 3.89
C GLU A 25 8.45 -2.34 2.82
N VAL A 26 7.71 -3.25 2.19
CA VAL A 26 6.70 -2.95 1.17
C VAL A 26 5.31 -3.08 1.77
N TRP A 27 4.55 -1.98 1.71
CA TRP A 27 3.19 -1.88 2.22
C TRP A 27 2.22 -1.78 1.05
N VAL A 28 1.15 -2.57 1.08
CA VAL A 28 0.15 -2.60 0.00
C VAL A 28 -1.25 -2.41 0.55
N THR A 29 -2.09 -1.71 -0.22
CA THR A 29 -3.53 -1.69 0.00
C THR A 29 -4.20 -2.76 -0.84
N ALA A 30 -5.13 -3.52 -0.27
CA ALA A 30 -5.92 -4.51 -0.98
C ALA A 30 -7.41 -4.18 -0.91
N VAL A 31 -8.10 -4.35 -2.02
CA VAL A 31 -9.57 -4.23 -2.16
C VAL A 31 -9.99 -4.91 -3.46
N ALA A 32 -11.21 -5.45 -3.53
CA ALA A 32 -11.73 -6.03 -4.77
C ALA A 32 -11.59 -5.07 -5.97
N PRO A 33 -11.11 -5.54 -7.15
CA PRO A 33 -10.91 -4.69 -8.33
C PRO A 33 -12.14 -3.88 -8.74
N GLU A 34 -13.34 -4.45 -8.57
CA GLU A 34 -14.61 -3.82 -8.90
C GLU A 34 -14.90 -2.63 -7.97
N ILE A 35 -14.58 -2.76 -6.67
CA ILE A 35 -14.74 -1.68 -5.70
C ILE A 35 -13.72 -0.57 -5.97
N ALA A 36 -12.46 -0.93 -6.29
CA ALA A 36 -11.43 0.03 -6.67
C ALA A 36 -11.80 0.80 -7.95
N ALA A 37 -12.33 0.10 -8.95
CA ALA A 37 -12.77 0.69 -10.21
C ALA A 37 -13.90 1.69 -9.99
N ARG A 38 -14.95 1.30 -9.26
CA ARG A 38 -16.07 2.18 -8.92
C ARG A 38 -15.61 3.44 -8.18
N ARG A 39 -14.84 3.29 -7.09
CA ARG A 39 -14.34 4.43 -6.29
C ARG A 39 -13.43 5.36 -7.11
N THR A 40 -12.63 4.81 -8.02
CA THR A 40 -11.72 5.60 -8.86
C THR A 40 -12.47 6.30 -9.99
N SER A 41 -13.48 5.66 -10.58
CA SER A 41 -14.40 6.25 -11.55
C SER A 41 -15.12 7.46 -10.95
N GLU A 42 -15.75 7.29 -9.78
CA GLU A 42 -16.43 8.36 -9.04
C GLU A 42 -15.54 9.59 -8.79
N ARG A 43 -14.25 9.36 -8.50
CA ARG A 43 -13.28 10.44 -8.22
C ARG A 43 -12.71 11.08 -9.49
N SER A 44 -12.44 10.30 -10.53
CA SER A 44 -11.72 10.77 -11.73
C SER A 44 -12.64 11.21 -12.87
N GLY A 45 -13.92 10.81 -12.84
CA GLY A 45 -14.88 11.01 -13.94
C GLY A 45 -14.64 10.10 -15.15
N LEU A 46 -13.71 9.14 -15.05
CA LEU A 46 -13.47 8.15 -16.10
C LEU A 46 -14.52 7.03 -16.05
N PRO A 47 -14.92 6.44 -17.20
CA PRO A 47 -15.79 5.28 -17.23
C PRO A 47 -15.26 4.11 -16.38
N GLU A 48 -16.13 3.46 -15.61
CA GLU A 48 -15.75 2.39 -14.68
C GLU A 48 -15.11 1.18 -15.39
N ASP A 49 -15.60 0.84 -16.58
CA ASP A 49 -15.04 -0.21 -17.44
C ASP A 49 -13.59 0.09 -17.85
N GLN A 50 -13.31 1.32 -18.28
CA GLN A 50 -11.96 1.76 -18.61
C GLN A 50 -11.03 1.72 -17.40
N VAL A 51 -11.51 2.12 -16.22
CA VAL A 51 -10.72 2.05 -14.99
C VAL A 51 -10.46 0.60 -14.60
N LEU A 52 -11.47 -0.27 -14.69
CA LEU A 52 -11.35 -1.68 -14.37
C LEU A 52 -10.35 -2.38 -15.29
N GLU A 53 -10.32 -2.07 -16.59
CA GLU A 53 -9.32 -2.57 -17.53
C GLU A 53 -7.89 -2.21 -17.10
N ARG A 54 -7.67 -0.95 -16.67
CA ARG A 54 -6.35 -0.50 -16.17
C ARG A 54 -5.92 -1.18 -14.87
N ILE A 55 -6.88 -1.49 -14.00
CA ILE A 55 -6.59 -2.24 -12.77
C ILE A 55 -6.25 -3.69 -13.11
N LYS A 56 -7.01 -4.32 -14.02
CA LYS A 56 -6.80 -5.71 -14.43
C LYS A 56 -5.54 -5.93 -15.28
N SER A 57 -4.97 -4.87 -15.85
CA SER A 57 -3.69 -4.94 -16.55
C SER A 57 -2.47 -4.91 -15.62
N GLN A 58 -2.67 -4.60 -14.34
CA GLN A 58 -1.64 -4.66 -13.31
C GLN A 58 -1.60 -6.05 -12.67
N ILE A 59 -0.62 -6.31 -11.80
CA ILE A 59 -0.58 -7.57 -11.05
C ILE A 59 -1.84 -7.75 -10.18
N SER A 60 -2.20 -9.01 -9.94
CA SER A 60 -3.37 -9.35 -9.11
C SER A 60 -3.17 -8.97 -7.64
N ASN A 61 -4.27 -8.81 -6.90
CA ASN A 61 -4.20 -8.65 -5.43
C ASN A 61 -3.49 -9.84 -4.76
N GLU A 62 -3.68 -11.05 -5.28
CA GLU A 62 -3.03 -12.24 -4.75
C GLU A 62 -1.50 -12.14 -4.89
N GLU A 63 -1.01 -11.75 -6.07
CA GLU A 63 0.42 -11.53 -6.28
C GLU A 63 0.94 -10.34 -5.46
N ARG A 64 0.19 -9.24 -5.39
CA ARG A 64 0.57 -8.04 -4.65
C ARG A 64 0.71 -8.33 -3.15
N THR A 65 -0.25 -9.04 -2.56
CA THR A 65 -0.26 -9.39 -1.13
C THR A 65 0.78 -10.46 -0.78
N ARG A 66 1.03 -11.42 -1.68
CA ARG A 66 2.09 -12.43 -1.51
C ARG A 66 3.49 -11.83 -1.35
N ASN A 67 3.76 -10.72 -2.04
CA ASN A 67 5.06 -10.07 -2.03
C ASN A 67 5.14 -8.86 -1.07
N ALA A 68 4.08 -8.60 -0.30
CA ALA A 68 4.04 -7.49 0.65
C ALA A 68 4.46 -7.91 2.05
N HIS A 69 5.03 -6.96 2.79
CA HIS A 69 5.36 -7.12 4.21
C HIS A 69 4.16 -6.74 5.09
N VAL A 70 3.41 -5.71 4.67
CA VAL A 70 2.21 -5.22 5.33
C VAL A 70 1.08 -5.12 4.30
N VAL A 71 -0.07 -5.67 4.64
CA VAL A 71 -1.31 -5.54 3.87
C VAL A 71 -2.30 -4.72 4.67
N ILE A 72 -2.82 -3.66 4.06
CA ILE A 72 -3.90 -2.84 4.60
C ILE A 72 -5.15 -3.17 3.80
N ASP A 73 -6.17 -3.72 4.47
CA ASP A 73 -7.47 -3.95 3.86
C ASP A 73 -8.22 -2.62 3.75
N THR A 74 -8.62 -2.29 2.52
CA THR A 74 -9.36 -1.06 2.19
C THR A 74 -10.77 -1.33 1.68
N GLU A 75 -11.29 -2.55 1.83
CA GLU A 75 -12.67 -2.91 1.47
C GLU A 75 -13.70 -2.22 2.38
N GLY A 76 -13.37 -2.10 3.68
CA GLY A 76 -14.16 -1.40 4.68
C GLY A 76 -14.22 0.12 4.52
N ASP A 77 -14.55 0.81 5.61
CA ASP A 77 -14.59 2.27 5.65
C ASP A 77 -13.21 2.90 5.86
N LEU A 78 -13.17 4.23 5.72
CA LEU A 78 -11.95 5.01 5.85
C LEU A 78 -11.36 4.95 7.27
N GLU A 79 -12.20 4.85 8.30
CA GLU A 79 -11.74 4.83 9.69
C GLU A 79 -11.05 3.49 10.01
N GLY A 80 -11.64 2.37 9.58
CA GLY A 80 -11.01 1.06 9.69
C GLY A 80 -9.71 0.96 8.89
N THR A 81 -9.65 1.56 7.70
CA THR A 81 -8.41 1.66 6.90
C THR A 81 -7.34 2.45 7.65
N LYS A 82 -7.71 3.60 8.21
CA LYS A 82 -6.81 4.49 8.96
C LYS A 82 -6.29 3.79 10.21
N GLN A 83 -7.14 3.09 10.95
CA GLN A 83 -6.73 2.37 12.15
C GLN A 83 -5.70 1.28 11.82
N GLN A 84 -5.92 0.50 10.75
CA GLN A 84 -4.96 -0.51 10.30
C GLN A 84 -3.59 0.12 9.95
N ALA A 85 -3.60 1.26 9.25
CA ALA A 85 -2.37 1.97 8.90
C ALA A 85 -1.63 2.48 10.15
N LEU A 86 -2.36 3.03 11.13
CA LEU A 86 -1.78 3.50 12.40
C LEU A 86 -1.22 2.36 13.23
N ASP A 87 -1.91 1.22 13.30
CA ASP A 87 -1.45 0.03 14.03
C ASP A 87 -0.20 -0.56 13.41
N ALA A 88 -0.14 -0.63 12.07
CA ALA A 88 1.05 -1.05 11.35
C ALA A 88 2.21 -0.08 11.58
N TRP A 89 1.93 1.23 11.57
CA TRP A 89 2.94 2.27 11.78
C TRP A 89 3.54 2.19 13.19
N ALA A 90 2.70 2.05 14.21
CA ALA A 90 3.15 1.88 15.59
C ALA A 90 4.05 0.65 15.78
N LYS A 91 3.75 -0.45 15.08
CA LYS A 91 4.61 -1.65 15.09
C LYS A 91 5.96 -1.39 14.43
N LEU A 92 5.97 -0.71 13.27
CA LEU A 92 7.21 -0.34 12.59
C LEU A 92 8.08 0.54 13.49
N THR A 93 7.54 1.63 14.03
CA THR A 93 8.31 2.55 14.88
C THR A 93 8.83 1.86 16.14
N ALA A 94 8.03 1.01 16.79
CA ALA A 94 8.48 0.26 17.95
C ALA A 94 9.65 -0.71 17.63
N ARG A 95 9.66 -1.33 16.44
CA ARG A 95 10.79 -2.17 16.00
C ARG A 95 12.05 -1.34 15.77
N LEU A 96 11.92 -0.16 15.18
CA LEU A 96 13.05 0.74 14.93
C LEU A 96 13.64 1.27 16.25
N ASP A 97 12.79 1.71 17.18
CA ASP A 97 13.22 2.19 18.50
C ASP A 97 13.95 1.08 19.29
N ALA A 98 13.44 -0.15 19.25
CA ALA A 98 14.05 -1.30 19.92
C ALA A 98 15.43 -1.63 19.34
N ASN A 99 15.62 -1.45 18.02
CA ASN A 99 16.90 -1.68 17.36
C ASN A 99 17.92 -0.56 17.65
N ASP A 100 17.47 0.68 17.85
CA ASP A 100 18.34 1.80 18.20
C ASP A 100 18.83 1.75 19.66
N THR A 101 18.07 1.11 20.57
CA THR A 101 18.47 0.95 21.98
C THR A 101 19.43 -0.23 22.24
N GLY A 102 19.77 -1.00 21.19
CA GLY A 102 20.51 -2.26 21.29
C GLY A 102 22.00 -2.21 20.90
N ALA A 103 22.59 -1.02 20.74
CA ALA A 103 24.00 -0.82 20.39
C ALA A 103 24.86 -0.30 21.56
#